data_AF-K1URP9-F1
#
_entry.id   AF-K1URP9-F1
#
_cell.length_a   1.000
_cell.length_b   1.000
_cell.length_c   1.000
_cell.angle_alpha   90.00
_cell.angle_beta   90.00
_cell.angle_gamma   90.00
#
_symmetry.space_group_name_H-M   'P 1'
#
loop_
_entity.id
_entity.type
_entity.pdbx_description
1 polymer ?
#
loop_
_entity_poly.entity_id
_entity_poly.type
_entity_poly.pdbx_seq_one_letter_code
_entity_poly.pdbx_strand_id
1 'polypeptide(L)' 'MLLAFLTLTGVIAIVALVGFFMLRKGPEIVQGQAEVTEYRVSSKVPGRILEFRVKEGQSVQAGDTLAILEAPDVQAK' A
#
# COMPACT_ATOMS: atom_id res chain seq x y z
N MET A 1 6.05 -63.34 9.53
CA MET A 1 5.26 -62.71 8.44
C MET A 1 4.34 -61.61 8.98
N LEU A 2 3.40 -61.93 9.88
CA LEU A 2 2.44 -60.94 10.41
C LEU A 2 3.08 -59.77 11.18
N LEU A 3 4.07 -60.03 12.03
CA LEU A 3 4.79 -58.98 12.78
C LEU A 3 5.50 -57.97 11.88
N ALA A 4 6.14 -58.46 10.81
CA ALA A 4 6.86 -57.62 9.84
C ALA A 4 5.90 -56.73 9.04
N PHE A 5 4.68 -57.21 8.79
CA PHE A 5 3.64 -56.42 8.14
C PHE A 5 3.14 -55.30 9.06
N LEU A 6 2.87 -55.61 10.33
CA LEU A 6 2.46 -54.64 11.35
C LEU A 6 3.48 -53.52 11.57
N THR A 7 4.76 -53.86 11.63
CA THR A 7 5.82 -52.85 11.78
C THR A 7 5.95 -51.98 10.54
N LEU A 8 5.89 -52.56 9.34
CA LEU A 8 5.95 -51.82 8.09
C LEU A 8 4.76 -50.84 7.96
N THR A 9 3.55 -51.30 8.24
CA THR A 9 2.35 -50.43 8.21
C THR A 9 2.43 -49.32 9.26
N GLY A 10 2.95 -49.64 10.46
CA GLY A 10 3.16 -48.63 11.51
C GLY A 10 4.13 -47.53 11.08
N VAL A 11 5.26 -47.92 10.46
CA VAL A 11 6.24 -46.95 9.94
C VAL A 11 5.64 -46.08 8.83
N ILE A 12 4.89 -46.68 7.90
CA ILE A 12 4.22 -45.94 6.82
C ILE A 12 3.21 -44.93 7.39
N ALA A 13 2.42 -45.33 8.38
CA ALA A 13 1.45 -44.46 9.04
C ALA A 13 2.12 -43.28 9.74
N ILE A 14 3.24 -43.52 10.43
CA ILE A 14 4.02 -42.47 11.10
C ILE A 14 4.58 -41.48 10.08
N VAL A 15 5.19 -41.97 9.00
CA VAL A 15 5.76 -41.11 7.94
C VAL A 15 4.67 -40.28 7.26
N ALA A 16 3.51 -40.87 6.98
CA ALA A 16 2.37 -40.16 6.42
C ALA A 16 1.84 -39.06 7.36
N LEU A 17 1.77 -39.34 8.66
CA LEU A 17 1.29 -38.39 9.65
C LEU A 17 2.25 -37.21 9.84
N VAL A 18 3.55 -37.48 9.88
CA VAL A 18 4.59 -36.44 9.93
C VAL A 18 4.58 -35.59 8.66
N GLY A 19 4.51 -36.23 7.48
CA GLY A 19 4.43 -35.52 6.20
C GLY A 19 3.20 -34.62 6.12
N PHE A 20 2.04 -35.10 6.56
CA PHE A 20 0.80 -34.32 6.58
C PHE A 20 0.90 -33.10 7.50
N PHE A 21 1.51 -33.24 8.69
CA PHE A 21 1.68 -32.12 9.62
C PHE A 21 2.69 -31.08 9.13
N MET A 22 3.74 -31.53 8.43
CA MET A 22 4.80 -30.67 7.92
C MET A 22 4.40 -29.93 6.62
N LEU A 23 3.41 -30.43 5.87
CA LEU A 23 2.86 -29.82 4.66
C LEU A 23 1.83 -28.70 4.91
N ARG A 24 1.80 -28.12 6.11
CA ARG A 24 0.97 -26.94 6.36
C ARG A 24 1.56 -25.76 5.59
N LYS A 25 0.83 -25.30 4.57
CA LYS A 25 1.17 -24.09 3.79
C LYS A 25 1.34 -22.93 4.77
N GLY A 26 2.49 -22.25 4.67
CA GLY A 26 2.80 -21.06 5.46
C GLY A 26 1.81 -19.92 5.19
N PRO A 27 1.82 -18.86 6.02
CA PRO A 27 0.93 -17.74 5.85
C PRO A 27 1.08 -17.15 4.45
N GLU A 28 -0.03 -17.06 3.72
CA GLU A 28 -0.06 -16.47 2.39
C GLU A 28 0.11 -14.96 2.53
N ILE A 29 1.26 -14.45 2.06
CA ILE A 29 1.55 -13.02 2.10
C ILE A 29 0.92 -12.38 0.87
N VAL A 30 -0.24 -11.74 1.07
CA VAL A 30 -0.89 -10.95 0.03
C VAL A 30 -0.19 -9.60 -0.08
N GLN A 31 0.47 -9.35 -1.21
CA GLN A 31 1.08 -8.07 -1.55
C GLN A 31 0.17 -7.31 -2.53
N GLY A 32 -0.17 -6.07 -2.21
CA GLY A 32 -0.93 -5.18 -3.08
C GLY A 32 -0.15 -3.91 -3.37
N GLN A 33 -0.40 -3.30 -4.53
CA GLN A 33 0.14 -2.00 -4.91
C GLN A 33 -1.02 -1.02 -5.05
N ALA A 34 -0.90 0.15 -4.42
CA ALA A 34 -1.82 1.26 -4.63
C ALA A 34 -1.20 2.21 -5.65
N GLU A 35 -1.93 2.51 -6.73
CA GLU A 35 -1.54 3.53 -7.70
C GLU A 35 -2.28 4.83 -7.37
N VAL A 36 -1.52 5.93 -7.30
CA VAL A 36 -2.05 7.27 -7.05
C VAL A 36 -1.56 8.22 -8.12
N THR A 37 -2.45 9.06 -8.62
CA THR A 37 -2.10 10.13 -9.55
C THR A 37 -1.60 11.33 -8.75
N GLU A 38 -0.32 11.66 -8.87
CA GLU A 38 0.26 12.87 -8.30
C GLU A 38 0.26 14.01 -9.32
N TYR A 39 -0.20 15.19 -8.92
CA TYR A 39 -0.10 16.39 -9.74
C TYR A 39 0.52 17.54 -8.93
N ARG A 40 1.61 18.11 -9.45
CA ARG A 40 2.28 19.25 -8.82
C ARG A 40 1.72 20.56 -9.37
N VAL A 41 0.86 21.19 -8.58
CA VAL A 41 0.32 22.51 -8.89
C VAL A 41 1.43 23.56 -8.76
N SER A 42 1.65 24.36 -9.80
CA SER A 42 2.61 25.46 -9.80
C SER A 42 1.91 26.76 -10.19
N SER A 43 2.33 27.89 -9.63
CA SER A 43 1.72 29.19 -9.96
C SER A 43 2.17 29.66 -11.35
N LYS A 44 1.22 30.21 -12.13
CA LYS A 44 1.50 30.77 -13.46
C LYS A 44 2.26 32.10 -13.38
N VAL A 45 2.16 32.78 -12.25
CA VAL A 45 2.79 34.08 -11.98
C VAL A 45 3.72 33.92 -10.79
N PRO A 46 4.94 34.51 -10.82
CA PRO A 46 5.79 34.60 -9.64
C PRO A 46 5.12 35.51 -8.60
N GLY A 47 4.95 35.00 -7.40
CA GLY A 47 4.35 35.75 -6.29
C GLY A 47 4.68 35.08 -4.96
N ARG A 48 4.59 35.85 -3.88
CA ARG A 48 4.75 35.33 -2.52
C ARG A 48 3.42 34.74 -2.06
N ILE A 49 3.45 33.61 -1.34
CA ILE A 49 2.23 33.07 -0.73
C ILE A 49 1.76 34.02 0.37
N LEU A 50 0.55 34.54 0.23
CA LEU A 50 -0.09 35.42 1.21
C LEU A 50 -0.76 34.59 2.30
N GLU A 51 -1.62 33.64 1.90
CA GLU A 51 -2.30 32.72 2.79
C GLU A 51 -2.55 31.37 2.12
N PHE A 52 -2.52 30.31 2.92
CA PHE A 52 -2.99 28.98 2.53
C PHE A 52 -4.45 28.83 2.95
N ARG A 53 -5.31 28.41 2.02
CA ARG A 53 -6.74 28.17 2.28
C ARG A 53 -7.09 26.71 2.53
N VAL A 54 -6.08 25.85 2.46
CA VAL A 54 -6.21 24.41 2.68
C VAL A 54 -5.16 23.92 3.66
N LYS A 55 -5.45 22.82 4.34
CA LYS A 55 -4.52 22.12 5.23
C LYS A 55 -4.08 20.80 4.60
N GLU A 56 -2.93 20.30 5.01
CA GLU A 56 -2.45 18.98 4.60
C GLU A 56 -3.48 17.89 4.97
N GLY A 57 -3.76 17.00 4.02
CA GLY A 57 -4.77 15.95 4.16
C GLY A 57 -6.23 16.39 3.94
N GLN A 58 -6.46 17.68 3.67
CA GLN A 58 -7.80 18.16 3.32
C GLN A 58 -8.18 17.72 1.89
N SER A 59 -9.40 17.19 1.74
CA SER A 59 -9.95 16.89 0.41
C SER A 59 -10.32 18.19 -0.31
N VAL A 60 -9.92 18.30 -1.57
CA VAL A 60 -10.15 19.47 -2.42
C VAL A 60 -10.73 19.01 -3.76
N GLN A 61 -11.51 19.87 -4.40
CA GLN A 61 -12.11 19.63 -5.71
C GLN A 61 -11.50 20.55 -6.78
N ALA A 62 -11.70 20.20 -8.05
CA ALA A 62 -11.28 21.05 -9.15
C ALA A 62 -12.01 22.40 -9.10
N GLY A 63 -11.25 23.49 -9.05
CA GLY A 63 -11.77 24.85 -8.90
C GLY A 63 -11.58 25.45 -7.51
N ASP A 64 -11.22 24.64 -6.51
CA ASP A 64 -10.94 25.15 -5.17
C ASP A 64 -9.65 25.98 -5.14
N THR A 65 -9.66 27.05 -4.36
CA THR A 65 -8.48 27.90 -4.15
C THR A 65 -7.59 27.29 -3.07
N LEU A 66 -6.40 26.84 -3.45
CA LEU A 66 -5.43 26.22 -2.52
C LEU A 66 -4.65 27.28 -1.72
N ALA A 67 -4.16 28.31 -2.40
CA ALA A 67 -3.39 29.39 -1.81
C ALA A 67 -3.63 30.71 -2.56
N ILE A 68 -3.51 31.82 -1.85
CA ILE A 68 -3.48 33.14 -2.46
C ILE A 68 -2.03 33.57 -2.59
N LEU A 69 -1.67 34.03 -3.79
CA LEU A 69 -0.37 34.61 -4.06
C LEU A 69 -0.50 36.12 -4.20
N GLU A 70 0.42 36.83 -3.58
CA GLU A 70 0.66 38.26 -3.76
C GLU A 70 1.71 38.43 -4.87
N ALA A 71 1.29 38.97 -6.01
CA ALA A 71 2.15 39.22 -7.16
C ALA A 71 2.21 40.73 -7.45
N PRO A 72 3.27 41.43 -7.01
CA PRO A 72 3.37 42.89 -7.19
C PRO A 72 3.39 43.29 -8.66
N ASP A 73 3.94 42.45 -9.54
CA ASP A 73 4.06 42.72 -10.98
C ASP A 73 2.71 42.70 -11.73
N VAL A 74 1.69 42.01 -11.20
CA VAL A 74 0.34 41.98 -11.81
C VAL A 74 -0.49 43.17 -11.37
N GLN A 75 -0.26 43.67 -10.16
CA GLN A 75 -1.02 44.79 -9.59
C GLN A 75 -0.58 46.15 -10.15
N ALA A 76 0.61 46.21 -10.74
CA ALA A 76 1.20 47.43 -11.32
C ALA A 76 0.84 47.66 -12.81
N LYS A 77 -0.06 46.86 -13.40
CA LYS A 77 -0.48 46.97 -14.79
C LYS A 77 -1.95 47.33 -14.90
#